data_AF-A0A150IVS5-F1
#
_entry.id   AF-A0A150IVS5-F1
#
_cell.length_a   1.000
_cell.length_b   1.000
_cell.length_c   1.000
_cell.angle_alpha   90.00
_cell.angle_beta   90.00
_cell.angle_gamma   90.00
#
_symmetry.space_group_name_H-M   'P 1'
#
loop_
_entity.id
_entity.type
_entity.pdbx_description
1 polymer ?
#
loop_
_entity_poly.entity_id
_entity_poly.type
_entity_poly.pdbx_seq_one_letter_code
_entity_poly.pdbx_strand_id
1 'polypeptide(L)'
;MLSPLMDFHKMKIVSNENTSLDLEKINLSRPLEVNELVVVSHCIAYEKGFWEDADDAEKDEKRYNNMLGNKLMLITSEISECQDAIRSGEPSDKVVEELADAVIRICDLVGYLGLDLETALIKKTEKNKTRPRKHGKKF
;
A
#
# COMPACT_ATOMS: atom_id res chain seq x y z
N MET A 1 -6.99 -15.86 -14.22
CA MET A 1 -8.20 -15.90 -13.37
C MET A 1 -7.71 -16.08 -11.95
N LEU A 2 -7.56 -15.00 -11.19
CA LEU A 2 -7.25 -15.11 -9.76
C LEU A 2 -8.52 -15.63 -9.10
N SER A 3 -8.50 -16.89 -8.65
CA SER A 3 -9.68 -17.55 -8.06
C SER A 3 -9.80 -17.21 -6.57
N PRO A 4 -11.01 -17.33 -6.00
CA PRO A 4 -11.39 -16.74 -4.71
C PRO A 4 -11.07 -17.67 -3.54
N LEU A 5 -10.61 -17.09 -2.41
CA LEU A 5 -10.80 -17.56 -1.02
C LEU A 5 -9.88 -16.74 -0.09
N MET A 6 -10.38 -15.63 0.45
CA MET A 6 -9.90 -15.11 1.74
C MET A 6 -11.09 -14.99 2.68
N ASP A 7 -11.28 -16.06 3.45
CA ASP A 7 -12.26 -16.18 4.51
C ASP A 7 -11.84 -15.22 5.66
N PHE A 8 -12.49 -14.06 5.77
CA PHE A 8 -12.13 -12.97 6.69
C PHE A 8 -12.14 -13.37 8.18
N HIS A 9 -12.78 -14.47 8.56
CA HIS A 9 -12.70 -15.02 9.92
C HIS A 9 -11.38 -15.76 10.22
N LYS A 10 -10.50 -15.89 9.23
CA LYS A 10 -9.13 -16.39 9.39
C LYS A 10 -8.18 -15.36 8.81
N MET A 11 -7.90 -14.31 9.58
CA MET A 11 -6.68 -13.51 9.41
C MET A 11 -5.45 -14.35 9.82
N LYS A 12 -5.26 -15.52 9.18
CA LYS A 12 -3.93 -16.01 8.87
C LYS A 12 -3.59 -15.33 7.57
N ILE A 13 -2.88 -14.20 7.68
CA ILE A 13 -2.05 -13.67 6.61
C ILE A 13 -1.39 -14.90 5.97
N VAL A 14 -1.77 -15.23 4.73
CA VAL A 14 -1.06 -16.27 3.98
C VAL A 14 0.25 -15.62 3.54
N SER A 15 1.13 -15.43 4.51
CA SER A 15 2.57 -15.38 4.27
C SER A 15 2.96 -16.75 3.75
N ASN A 16 3.86 -16.80 2.76
CA ASN A 16 4.71 -17.97 2.56
C ASN A 16 5.08 -18.56 3.93
N GLU A 17 4.86 -19.85 4.09
CA GLU A 17 5.02 -20.64 5.32
C GLU A 17 6.08 -20.07 6.29
N ASN A 18 5.68 -19.20 7.25
CA ASN A 18 6.22 -19.07 8.63
C ASN A 18 5.90 -17.79 9.43
N THR A 19 5.13 -16.80 8.95
CA THR A 19 4.85 -15.62 9.79
C THR A 19 3.43 -15.07 9.61
N SER A 20 2.47 -15.64 10.34
CA SER A 20 1.23 -14.92 10.65
C SER A 20 1.57 -13.74 11.56
N LEU A 21 1.65 -12.52 11.01
CA LEU A 21 1.78 -11.30 11.81
C LEU A 21 0.50 -11.12 12.63
N ASP A 22 0.67 -11.01 13.94
CA ASP A 22 -0.41 -10.81 14.89
C ASP A 22 -0.53 -9.30 15.16
N LEU A 23 -1.68 -8.71 14.82
CA LEU A 23 -1.93 -7.26 14.99
C LEU A 23 -1.72 -6.82 16.44
N GLU A 24 -2.06 -7.66 17.42
CA GLU A 24 -1.87 -7.35 18.85
C GLU A 24 -0.38 -7.26 19.23
N LYS A 25 0.52 -7.79 18.38
CA LYS A 25 1.97 -7.72 18.58
C LYS A 25 2.64 -6.56 17.83
N ILE A 26 1.92 -5.83 16.97
CA ILE A 26 2.52 -4.71 16.24
C ILE A 26 2.62 -3.49 17.16
N ASN A 27 3.84 -3.21 17.59
CA ASN A 27 4.13 -2.10 18.48
C ASN A 27 4.61 -0.88 17.70
N LEU A 28 3.80 0.19 17.66
CA LEU A 28 4.13 1.47 17.03
C LEU A 28 5.21 2.28 17.79
N SER A 29 5.69 1.79 18.93
CA SER A 29 6.81 2.40 19.68
C SER A 29 8.19 2.05 19.10
N ARG A 30 8.25 1.36 17.95
CA ARG A 30 9.48 1.05 17.21
C ARG A 30 9.27 1.23 15.70
N PRO A 31 10.35 1.30 14.90
CA PRO A 31 10.23 1.23 13.45
C PRO A 31 9.54 -0.06 13.00
N LEU A 32 8.70 0.06 11.98
CA LEU A 32 8.00 -1.05 11.34
C LEU A 32 8.80 -1.57 10.15
N GLU A 33 8.75 -2.88 9.94
CA GLU A 33 9.14 -3.49 8.66
C GLU A 33 8.07 -3.19 7.59
N VAL A 34 8.42 -3.33 6.30
CA VAL A 34 7.48 -3.00 5.22
C VAL A 34 6.23 -3.87 5.28
N ASN A 35 6.39 -5.16 5.55
CA ASN A 35 5.24 -6.07 5.67
C ASN A 35 4.35 -5.72 6.87
N GLU A 36 4.93 -5.24 7.97
CA GLU A 36 4.14 -4.77 9.13
C GLU A 36 3.35 -3.52 8.76
N LEU A 37 3.95 -2.59 8.02
CA LEU A 37 3.25 -1.40 7.54
C LEU A 37 2.10 -1.74 6.59
N VAL A 38 2.30 -2.68 5.65
CA VAL A 38 1.24 -3.21 4.77
C VAL A 38 0.06 -3.74 5.58
N VAL A 39 0.34 -4.59 6.57
CA VAL A 39 -0.69 -5.18 7.42
C VAL A 39 -1.43 -4.12 8.23
N VAL A 40 -0.71 -3.22 8.92
CA VAL A 40 -1.32 -2.16 9.74
C VAL A 40 -2.17 -1.22 8.89
N SER A 41 -1.63 -0.74 7.76
CA SER A 41 -2.35 0.18 6.87
C SER A 41 -3.65 -0.44 6.36
N HIS A 42 -3.61 -1.70 5.92
CA HIS A 42 -4.80 -2.37 5.42
C HIS A 42 -5.84 -2.64 6.51
N CYS A 43 -5.41 -3.12 7.69
CA CYS A 43 -6.32 -3.39 8.80
C CYS A 43 -7.01 -2.12 9.29
N ILE A 44 -6.28 -1.01 9.44
CA ILE A 44 -6.90 0.28 9.80
C ILE A 44 -7.90 0.72 8.73
N ALA A 45 -7.54 0.63 7.44
CA ALA A 45 -8.45 1.01 6.36
C ALA A 45 -9.74 0.17 6.36
N TYR A 46 -9.60 -1.13 6.58
CA TYR A 46 -10.72 -2.05 6.69
C TYR A 46 -11.63 -1.74 7.89
N GLU A 47 -11.06 -1.57 9.09
CA GLU A 47 -11.79 -1.20 10.30
C GLU A 47 -12.53 0.13 10.19
N LYS A 48 -12.01 1.06 9.36
CA LYS A 48 -12.64 2.35 9.07
C LYS A 48 -13.68 2.30 7.96
N GLY A 49 -13.97 1.12 7.42
CA GLY A 49 -15.02 0.91 6.41
C GLY A 49 -14.61 1.31 4.99
N PHE A 50 -13.33 1.52 4.69
CA PHE A 50 -12.89 1.90 3.34
C PHE A 50 -13.02 0.77 2.30
N TRP A 51 -13.43 -0.43 2.71
CA TRP A 51 -13.56 -1.63 1.87
C TRP A 51 -14.93 -2.33 2.02
N GLU A 52 -15.95 -1.66 2.59
CA GLU A 52 -17.28 -2.28 2.83
C GLU A 52 -17.94 -2.83 1.54
N ASP A 53 -17.73 -2.15 0.41
CA ASP A 53 -18.31 -2.55 -0.88
C ASP A 53 -17.44 -3.56 -1.66
N ALA A 54 -16.28 -3.98 -1.12
CA ALA A 54 -15.32 -4.82 -1.84
C ALA A 54 -15.91 -6.18 -2.24
N ASP A 55 -16.60 -6.84 -1.32
CA ASP A 55 -17.25 -8.14 -1.56
C ASP A 55 -18.33 -8.08 -2.66
N ASP A 56 -19.00 -6.94 -2.81
CA ASP A 56 -19.95 -6.73 -3.91
C ASP A 56 -19.23 -6.41 -5.22
N ALA A 57 -18.20 -5.57 -5.16
CA ALA A 57 -17.40 -5.20 -6.32
C ALA A 57 -16.71 -6.43 -6.95
N GLU A 58 -16.20 -7.36 -6.15
CA GLU A 58 -15.52 -8.58 -6.61
C GLU A 58 -16.41 -9.52 -7.43
N LYS A 59 -17.74 -9.42 -7.29
CA LYS A 59 -18.70 -10.24 -8.06
C LYS A 59 -18.85 -9.77 -9.51
N ASP A 60 -18.38 -8.58 -9.85
CA ASP A 60 -18.45 -7.99 -11.19
C ASP A 60 -17.12 -7.38 -11.60
N GLU A 61 -16.53 -7.88 -12.68
CA GLU A 61 -15.19 -7.47 -13.13
C GLU A 61 -15.09 -5.95 -13.37
N LYS A 62 -16.14 -5.31 -13.87
CA LYS A 62 -16.13 -3.87 -14.11
C LYS A 62 -16.15 -3.09 -12.79
N ARG A 63 -16.98 -3.49 -11.82
CA ARG A 63 -17.00 -2.89 -10.48
C ARG A 63 -15.67 -3.07 -9.75
N TYR A 64 -15.11 -4.27 -9.79
CA TYR A 64 -13.81 -4.56 -9.20
C TYR A 64 -12.71 -3.66 -9.78
N ASN A 65 -12.61 -3.59 -11.12
CA ASN A 65 -11.62 -2.74 -11.78
C ASN A 65 -11.83 -1.24 -11.50
N ASN A 66 -13.08 -0.78 -11.41
CA ASN A 66 -13.38 0.61 -11.03
C ASN A 66 -12.96 0.90 -9.58
N MET A 67 -13.21 -0.02 -8.66
CA MET A 67 -12.78 0.12 -7.26
C MET A 67 -11.26 0.21 -7.15
N LEU A 68 -10.52 -0.67 -7.82
CA LEU A 68 -9.05 -0.60 -7.85
C LEU A 68 -8.56 0.70 -8.50
N GLY A 69 -9.21 1.13 -9.59
CA GLY A 69 -8.95 2.41 -10.24
C GLY A 69 -9.12 3.59 -9.28
N ASN A 70 -10.20 3.61 -8.50
CA ASN A 70 -10.45 4.65 -7.49
C ASN A 70 -9.36 4.65 -6.41
N LYS A 71 -8.94 3.48 -5.93
CA LYS A 71 -7.85 3.37 -4.93
C LYS A 71 -6.51 3.88 -5.46
N LEU A 72 -6.20 3.61 -6.73
CA LEU A 72 -5.02 4.19 -7.40
C LEU A 72 -5.11 5.71 -7.52
N MET A 73 -6.32 6.25 -7.76
CA MET A 73 -6.52 7.69 -7.82
C MET A 73 -6.38 8.38 -6.46
N LEU A 74 -6.74 7.71 -5.36
CA LEU A 74 -6.47 8.22 -4.02
C LEU A 74 -4.97 8.31 -3.74
N ILE A 75 -4.16 7.33 -4.16
CA ILE A 75 -2.69 7.45 -4.07
C ILE A 75 -2.20 8.67 -4.87
N THR A 76 -2.79 8.91 -6.03
CA THR A 76 -2.42 10.03 -6.90
C THR A 76 -2.79 11.39 -6.30
N SER A 77 -3.90 11.48 -5.55
CA SER A 77 -4.26 12.73 -4.87
C SER A 77 -3.24 13.10 -3.80
N GLU A 78 -2.73 12.16 -3.01
CA GLU A 78 -1.70 12.47 -1.98
C GLU A 78 -0.41 13.04 -2.62
N ILE A 79 -0.04 12.56 -3.82
CA ILE A 79 1.09 13.12 -4.57
C ILE A 79 0.80 14.55 -5.06
N SER A 80 -0.45 14.84 -5.40
CA SER A 80 -0.88 16.18 -5.81
C SER A 80 -0.91 17.13 -4.62
N GLU A 81 -1.35 16.67 -3.44
CA GLU A 81 -1.31 17.42 -2.18
C GLU A 81 0.14 17.73 -1.77
N CYS A 82 1.05 16.77 -1.91
CA CYS A 82 2.49 17.00 -1.72
C CYS A 82 3.04 18.10 -2.66
N GLN A 83 2.66 18.07 -3.94
CA GLN A 83 3.06 19.11 -4.89
C GLN A 83 2.50 20.48 -4.48
N ASP A 84 1.24 20.55 -4.05
CA ASP A 84 0.60 21.78 -3.63
C ASP A 84 1.20 22.35 -2.34
N ALA A 85 1.60 21.50 -1.39
CA ALA A 85 2.35 21.90 -0.20
C ALA A 85 3.67 22.58 -0.59
N ILE A 86 4.44 21.97 -1.51
CA ILE A 86 5.69 22.57 -2.02
C ILE A 86 5.42 23.91 -2.72
N ARG A 87 4.38 23.97 -3.57
CA ARG A 87 4.02 25.18 -4.34
C ARG A 87 3.58 26.33 -3.43
N SER A 88 2.94 26.01 -2.32
CA SER A 88 2.42 26.98 -1.36
C SER A 88 3.48 27.42 -0.33
N GLY A 89 4.69 26.84 -0.38
CA GLY A 89 5.76 27.16 0.56
C GLY A 89 5.50 26.60 1.96
N GLU A 90 4.73 25.51 2.07
CA GLU A 90 4.48 24.85 3.34
C GLU A 90 5.77 24.29 3.96
N PRO A 91 5.83 24.13 5.29
CA PRO A 91 6.97 23.51 5.96
C PRO A 91 7.26 22.08 5.46
N SER A 92 8.52 21.65 5.59
CA SER A 92 8.94 20.30 5.19
C SER A 92 8.11 19.18 5.85
N ASP A 93 7.63 19.41 7.06
CA ASP A 93 6.86 18.41 7.80
C ASP A 93 5.53 18.11 7.10
N LYS A 94 4.88 19.13 6.50
CA LYS A 94 3.66 18.91 5.72
C LYS A 94 3.96 18.15 4.42
N VAL A 95 5.08 18.45 3.76
CA VAL A 95 5.51 17.69 2.57
C VAL A 95 5.75 16.21 2.91
N VAL A 96 6.35 15.93 4.06
CA VAL A 96 6.60 14.56 4.54
C VAL A 96 5.30 13.86 4.92
N GLU A 97 4.34 14.56 5.52
CA GLU A 97 3.00 14.05 5.85
C GLU A 97 2.29 13.53 4.58
N GLU A 98 2.22 14.33 3.52
CA GLU A 98 1.56 13.93 2.26
C GLU A 98 2.25 12.73 1.59
N LEU A 99 3.58 12.66 1.66
CA LEU A 99 4.33 11.51 1.17
C LEU A 99 4.07 10.25 2.02
N ALA A 100 3.90 10.41 3.33
CA ALA A 100 3.56 9.31 4.23
C ALA A 100 2.14 8.79 3.93
N ASP A 101 1.17 9.68 3.67
CA ASP A 101 -0.18 9.31 3.27
C ASP A 101 -0.18 8.50 1.97
N ALA A 102 0.60 8.92 0.97
CA ALA A 102 0.79 8.15 -0.27
C ALA A 102 1.34 6.73 0.00
N VAL A 103 2.33 6.61 0.90
CA VAL A 103 2.91 5.32 1.29
C VAL A 103 1.88 4.43 1.99
N ILE A 104 1.09 5.00 2.91
CA ILE A 104 0.03 4.28 3.62
C ILE A 104 -1.04 3.77 2.64
N ARG A 105 -1.45 4.58 1.67
CA ARG A 105 -2.42 4.17 0.62
C ARG A 105 -1.87 3.07 -0.29
N ILE A 106 -0.59 3.13 -0.64
CA ILE A 106 0.09 2.04 -1.36
C ILE A 106 0.08 0.76 -0.53
N CYS A 107 0.42 0.86 0.76
CA CYS A 107 0.47 -0.27 1.68
C CYS A 107 -0.91 -0.91 1.89
N ASP A 108 -1.96 -0.12 2.08
CA ASP A 108 -3.35 -0.60 2.14
C ASP A 108 -3.74 -1.35 0.87
N LEU A 109 -3.55 -0.75 -0.31
CA LEU A 109 -3.91 -1.39 -1.58
C LEU A 109 -3.14 -2.69 -1.82
N VAL A 110 -1.84 -2.72 -1.52
CA VAL A 110 -1.01 -3.94 -1.58
C VAL A 110 -1.54 -5.01 -0.62
N GLY A 111 -1.91 -4.61 0.60
CA GLY A 111 -2.48 -5.51 1.61
C GLY A 111 -3.77 -6.14 1.13
N TYR A 112 -4.69 -5.33 0.60
CA TYR A 112 -5.95 -5.80 0.01
C TYR A 112 -5.70 -6.79 -1.14
N LEU A 113 -4.72 -6.52 -2.02
CA LEU A 113 -4.40 -7.38 -3.16
C LEU A 113 -3.58 -8.62 -2.80
N GLY A 114 -3.13 -8.76 -1.55
CA GLY A 114 -2.27 -9.86 -1.11
C GLY A 114 -0.92 -9.90 -1.83
N LEU A 115 -0.34 -8.74 -2.17
CA LEU A 115 0.92 -8.65 -2.91
C LEU A 115 2.14 -8.54 -1.98
N ASP A 116 3.26 -9.14 -2.39
CA ASP A 116 4.55 -9.06 -1.69
C ASP A 116 5.34 -7.81 -2.10
N LEU A 117 5.09 -6.69 -1.41
CA LEU A 117 5.74 -5.41 -1.65
C LEU A 117 7.20 -5.40 -1.20
N GLU A 118 7.54 -6.01 -0.08
CA GLU A 118 8.90 -6.00 0.45
C GLU A 118 9.88 -6.68 -0.50
N THR A 119 9.56 -7.90 -0.97
CA THR A 119 10.37 -8.60 -1.97
C THR A 119 10.46 -7.79 -3.26
N ALA A 120 9.38 -7.13 -3.69
CA ALA A 120 9.38 -6.29 -4.88
C ALA A 120 10.32 -5.08 -4.73
N LEU A 121 10.32 -4.42 -3.56
CA LEU A 121 11.20 -3.30 -3.24
C LEU A 121 12.67 -3.73 -3.21
N ILE A 122 12.99 -4.86 -2.56
CA ILE A 122 14.35 -5.42 -2.52
C ILE A 122 14.85 -5.68 -3.94
N LYS A 123 14.08 -6.44 -4.75
CA LYS A 123 14.43 -6.75 -6.14
C LYS A 123 14.62 -5.48 -6.98
N LYS A 124 13.75 -4.48 -6.81
CA LYS A 124 13.83 -3.23 -7.56
C LYS A 124 15.05 -2.40 -7.14
N THR A 125 15.39 -2.39 -5.86
CA THR A 125 16.56 -1.68 -5.32
C THR A 125 17.86 -2.29 -5.81
N GLU A 126 18.01 -3.61 -5.76
CA GLU A 126 19.18 -4.31 -6.33
C GLU A 126 19.31 -4.07 -7.83
N LYS A 127 18.19 -4.11 -8.55
CA LYS A 127 18.17 -3.75 -9.97
C LYS A 127 18.56 -2.29 -10.20
N ASN A 128 18.21 -1.35 -9.32
CA ASN A 128 18.55 0.07 -9.50
C ASN A 128 20.03 0.35 -9.22
N LYS A 129 20.64 -0.34 -8.24
CA LYS A 129 22.08 -0.22 -7.93
C LYS A 129 22.98 -0.53 -9.14
N THR A 130 22.55 -1.46 -9.99
CA THR A 130 23.33 -1.93 -11.15
C THR A 130 23.09 -1.11 -12.42
N ARG A 131 22.16 -0.14 -12.42
CA ARG A 131 21.84 0.61 -13.63
C ARG A 131 22.83 1.75 -13.87
N PRO A 132 23.12 2.08 -15.15
CA PRO A 132 23.92 3.24 -15.49
C PRO A 132 23.24 4.54 -15.06
N ARG A 133 24.00 5.62 -14.91
CA ARG A 133 23.50 6.94 -14.50
C ARG A 133 22.24 7.35 -15.29
N LYS A 134 21.19 7.77 -14.57
CA LYS A 134 19.85 8.12 -15.08
C LYS A 134 19.11 7.03 -15.87
N HIS A 135 19.67 5.83 -15.96
CA HIS A 135 19.15 4.76 -16.80
C HIS A 135 18.97 5.21 -18.27
N GLY A 136 19.82 6.12 -18.75
CA GLY A 136 19.71 6.74 -20.08
C GLY A 136 18.62 7.81 -20.23
N LYS A 137 17.93 8.19 -19.15
CA LYS A 137 16.90 9.26 -19.19
C LYS A 137 17.51 10.66 -19.05
N LYS A 138 16.79 11.67 -19.54
CA LYS A 138 17.19 13.09 -19.44
C LYS A 138 16.99 13.66 -18.04
N PHE A 139 15.91 13.23 -17.38
CA PHE A 139 15.51 13.55 -16.02
C PHE A 139 15.13 12.25 -15.32
#